data_AF-A0A848Z7K9-F1
#
_entry.id   AF-A0A848Z7K9-F1
#
_cell.length_a   1.000
_cell.length_b   1.000
_cell.length_c   1.000
_cell.angle_alpha   90.00
_cell.angle_beta   90.00
_cell.angle_gamma   90.00
#
_symmetry.space_group_name_H-M   'P 1'
#
loop_
_entity.id
_entity.type
_entity.pdbx_description
1 polymer ?
#
loop_
_entity_poly.entity_id
_entity_poly.type
_entity_poly.pdbx_seq_one_letter_code
_entity_poly.pdbx_strand_id
1 'polypeptide(L)'
;MSQPTFDPGILLARFTRCGGDSDRTKRVDNLPPENRKMLLREAALEAGEEPLIAYLGGSGDWLLLTTLRILHAGPGGRMDIRLVDLIKIDHDLAGEAKKHGPGKSLYRQLTIEGIGGRRIVADVEPGEPFYTLWNTLIWPCNWATAHRKRGLA
;
A
#
# COMPACT_ATOMS: atom_id res chain seq x y z
N MET A 1 -20.09 15.31 1.56
CA MET A 1 -18.95 15.67 2.43
C MET A 1 -17.69 15.26 1.69
N SER A 2 -16.79 16.20 1.37
CA SER A 2 -15.52 15.86 0.71
C SER A 2 -14.66 15.08 1.71
N GLN A 3 -14.21 13.89 1.33
CA GLN A 3 -13.29 13.13 2.17
C GLN A 3 -12.01 13.92 2.36
N PRO A 4 -11.40 13.90 3.56
CA PRO A 4 -10.10 14.51 3.74
C PRO A 4 -9.11 13.78 2.83
N THR A 5 -8.43 14.54 1.98
CA THR A 5 -7.38 14.05 1.10
C THR A 5 -6.05 14.64 1.57
N PHE A 6 -4.97 13.88 1.49
CA PHE A 6 -3.63 14.45 1.62
C PHE A 6 -3.07 14.81 0.25
N ASP A 7 -2.06 15.70 0.24
CA ASP A 7 -1.32 16.05 -0.97
C ASP A 7 -0.55 14.83 -1.51
N PRO A 8 -0.90 14.32 -2.71
CA PRO A 8 -0.23 13.17 -3.33
C PRO A 8 1.27 13.39 -3.51
N GLY A 9 1.71 14.64 -3.72
CA GLY A 9 3.11 15.01 -3.90
C GLY A 9 3.96 14.70 -2.66
N ILE A 10 3.41 14.87 -1.45
CA ILE A 10 4.11 14.53 -0.21
C ILE A 10 4.40 13.04 -0.14
N LEU A 11 3.42 12.21 -0.54
CA LEU A 11 3.56 10.76 -0.49
C LEU A 11 4.55 10.24 -1.54
N LEU A 12 4.47 10.74 -2.77
CA LEU A 12 5.41 10.39 -3.84
C LEU A 12 6.84 10.84 -3.52
N ALA A 13 7.01 12.01 -2.93
CA ALA A 13 8.31 12.49 -2.46
C ALA A 13 8.85 11.63 -1.29
N ARG A 14 7.98 11.12 -0.42
CA ARG A 14 8.38 10.17 0.63
C ARG A 14 8.83 8.85 0.02
N PHE A 15 8.04 8.27 -0.88
CA PHE A 15 8.37 7.03 -1.59
C PHE A 15 9.76 7.12 -2.25
N THR A 16 9.99 8.20 -3.00
CA THR A 16 11.28 8.46 -3.65
C THR A 16 12.44 8.55 -2.65
N ARG A 17 12.26 9.20 -1.50
CA ARG A 17 13.29 9.31 -0.45
C ARG A 17 13.53 8.01 0.32
N CYS A 18 12.58 7.08 0.29
CA CYS A 18 12.67 5.80 1.00
C CYS A 18 13.21 4.65 0.13
N GLY A 19 13.68 4.92 -1.09
CA GLY A 19 14.23 3.94 -2.04
C GLY A 19 13.64 4.09 -3.44
N GLY A 20 12.37 4.50 -3.54
CA GLY A 20 11.69 4.70 -4.82
C GLY A 20 11.34 3.39 -5.54
N ASP A 21 11.37 3.43 -6.86
CA ASP A 21 10.99 2.30 -7.71
C ASP A 21 11.94 1.10 -7.55
N SER A 22 11.37 -0.10 -7.47
CA SER A 22 12.03 -1.40 -7.53
C SER A 22 11.50 -2.21 -8.71
N ASP A 23 11.88 -3.48 -8.83
CA ASP A 23 11.41 -4.36 -9.90
C ASP A 23 9.89 -4.49 -9.90
N ARG A 24 9.28 -4.63 -8.71
CA ARG A 24 7.84 -4.88 -8.57
C ARG A 24 7.07 -3.73 -7.93
N THR A 25 7.72 -2.87 -7.17
CA THR A 25 7.08 -1.73 -6.52
C THR A 25 7.46 -0.46 -7.25
N LYS A 26 6.52 0.21 -7.90
CA LYS A 26 6.80 1.41 -8.70
C LYS A 26 5.72 2.45 -8.48
N ARG A 27 6.06 3.70 -8.76
CA ARG A 27 5.03 4.70 -9.05
C ARG A 27 4.20 4.25 -10.26
N VAL A 28 2.91 4.57 -10.25
CA VAL A 28 1.99 4.11 -11.30
C VAL A 28 2.32 4.73 -12.67
N ASP A 29 2.89 5.93 -12.69
CA ASP A 29 3.38 6.59 -13.91
C ASP A 29 4.64 5.94 -14.49
N ASN A 30 5.40 5.21 -13.67
CA ASN A 30 6.62 4.49 -14.08
C ASN A 30 6.38 3.02 -14.41
N LEU A 31 5.13 2.54 -14.33
CA LEU A 31 4.79 1.18 -14.75
C LEU A 31 4.88 1.01 -16.26
N PRO A 32 5.26 -0.18 -16.76
CA PRO A 32 5.09 -0.53 -18.16
C PRO A 32 3.65 -0.26 -18.63
N PRO A 33 3.43 0.29 -19.84
CA PRO A 33 2.09 0.72 -20.28
C PRO A 33 1.01 -0.35 -20.17
N GLU A 34 1.34 -1.61 -20.51
CA GLU A 34 0.40 -2.73 -20.42
C GLU A 34 0.03 -3.07 -18.97
N ASN A 35 1.01 -3.08 -18.07
CA ASN A 35 0.79 -3.32 -16.65
C ASN A 35 -0.04 -2.19 -16.04
N ARG A 36 0.25 -0.94 -16.40
CA ARG A 36 -0.53 0.22 -15.98
C ARG A 36 -1.97 0.12 -16.45
N LYS A 37 -2.19 -0.18 -17.74
CA LYS A 37 -3.54 -0.31 -18.31
C LYS A 37 -4.34 -1.43 -17.64
N MET A 38 -3.72 -2.59 -17.43
CA MET A 38 -4.33 -3.72 -16.73
C MET A 38 -4.70 -3.34 -15.29
N LEU A 39 -3.75 -2.80 -14.53
CA LEU A 39 -3.96 -2.39 -13.15
C LEU A 39 -5.08 -1.36 -13.01
N LEU A 40 -5.09 -0.32 -13.84
CA LEU A 40 -6.10 0.74 -13.76
C LEU A 40 -7.50 0.25 -14.16
N ARG A 41 -7.59 -0.67 -15.13
CA ARG A 41 -8.85 -1.33 -15.48
C ARG A 41 -9.40 -2.13 -14.31
N GLU A 42 -8.54 -2.88 -13.62
CA GLU A 42 -8.95 -3.72 -12.48
C GLU A 42 -9.22 -2.90 -11.22
N ALA A 43 -8.46 -1.83 -10.99
CA ALA A 43 -8.60 -0.97 -9.81
C ALA A 43 -9.96 -0.27 -9.73
N ALA A 44 -10.64 -0.05 -10.86
CA ALA A 44 -11.96 0.59 -10.91
C ALA A 44 -12.02 1.85 -10.02
N LEU A 45 -11.14 2.81 -10.32
CA LEU A 45 -10.95 4.02 -9.52
C LEU A 45 -12.22 4.87 -9.46
N GLU A 46 -12.46 5.46 -8.30
CA GLU A 46 -13.53 6.43 -8.08
C GLU A 46 -13.24 7.75 -8.82
N ALA A 47 -14.27 8.55 -9.06
CA ALA A 47 -14.09 9.85 -9.71
C ALA A 47 -13.21 10.76 -8.85
N GLY A 48 -12.10 11.24 -9.42
CA GLY A 48 -11.11 12.06 -8.70
C GLY A 48 -10.11 11.25 -7.84
N GLU A 49 -10.19 9.91 -7.86
CA GLU A 49 -9.19 9.06 -7.23
C GLU A 49 -7.97 8.93 -8.15
N GLU A 50 -6.78 9.25 -7.64
CA GLU A 50 -5.53 9.18 -8.39
C GLU A 50 -4.69 7.98 -7.91
N PRO A 51 -4.18 7.15 -8.83
CA PRO A 51 -3.32 6.02 -8.50
C PRO A 51 -1.87 6.50 -8.32
N LEU A 52 -1.24 6.11 -7.20
CA LEU A 52 0.06 6.66 -6.81
C LEU A 52 1.19 5.64 -6.94
N ILE A 53 1.10 4.54 -6.19
CA ILE A 53 2.17 3.54 -6.06
C ILE A 53 1.54 2.16 -6.17
N ALA A 54 2.15 1.31 -6.99
CA ALA A 54 1.72 -0.05 -7.21
C ALA A 54 2.83 -1.03 -6.85
N TYR A 55 2.45 -2.12 -6.21
CA TYR A 55 3.22 -3.36 -6.21
C TYR A 55 2.56 -4.35 -7.15
N LEU A 56 3.32 -4.92 -8.08
CA LEU A 56 2.90 -5.97 -9.00
C LEU A 56 3.62 -7.27 -8.66
N GLY A 57 2.90 -8.17 -8.02
CA GLY A 57 3.34 -9.52 -7.68
C GLY A 57 3.23 -10.48 -8.87
N GLY A 58 3.05 -11.76 -8.54
CA GLY A 58 2.80 -12.82 -9.53
C GLY A 58 1.39 -12.77 -10.10
N SER A 59 0.92 -13.87 -10.70
CA SER A 59 -0.35 -14.02 -11.40
C SER A 59 -1.58 -13.42 -10.69
N GLY A 60 -1.88 -12.15 -10.97
CA GLY A 60 -3.04 -11.43 -10.41
C GLY A 60 -2.88 -10.93 -8.98
N ASP A 61 -1.66 -10.97 -8.43
CA ASP A 61 -1.35 -10.44 -7.10
C ASP A 61 -0.82 -9.01 -7.24
N TRP A 62 -1.53 -8.03 -6.68
CA TRP A 62 -1.13 -6.64 -6.72
C TRP A 62 -1.66 -5.85 -5.54
N LEU A 63 -0.91 -4.80 -5.19
CA LEU A 63 -1.31 -3.79 -4.22
C LEU A 63 -1.25 -2.43 -4.90
N LEU A 64 -2.28 -1.61 -4.74
CA LEU A 64 -2.35 -0.26 -5.28
C LEU A 64 -2.71 0.73 -4.18
N LEU A 65 -1.83 1.71 -3.98
CA LEU A 65 -2.08 2.87 -3.14
C LEU A 65 -2.58 4.02 -4.03
N THR A 66 -3.73 4.59 -3.66
CA THR A 66 -4.35 5.73 -4.33
C THR A 66 -4.45 6.91 -3.37
N THR A 67 -5.05 8.01 -3.82
CA THR A 67 -5.38 9.17 -2.97
C THR A 67 -6.52 8.91 -1.98
N LEU A 68 -7.29 7.82 -2.16
CA LEU A 68 -8.47 7.52 -1.33
C LEU A 68 -8.36 6.22 -0.53
N ARG A 69 -7.64 5.21 -1.04
CA ARG A 69 -7.62 3.87 -0.45
C ARG A 69 -6.35 3.09 -0.82
N ILE A 70 -6.16 1.98 -0.11
CA ILE A 70 -5.28 0.91 -0.52
C ILE A 70 -6.16 -0.20 -1.07
N LEU A 71 -5.88 -0.63 -2.30
CA LEU A 71 -6.52 -1.75 -2.97
C LEU A 71 -5.55 -2.92 -3.02
N HIS A 72 -6.07 -4.13 -2.88
CA HIS A 72 -5.31 -5.36 -3.01
C HIS A 72 -6.13 -6.37 -3.81
N ALA A 73 -5.51 -7.03 -4.77
CA ALA A 73 -6.02 -8.25 -5.35
C ALA A 73 -4.99 -9.36 -5.12
N GLY A 74 -5.44 -10.53 -4.69
CA GLY A 74 -4.60 -11.69 -4.48
C GLY A 74 -5.45 -12.97 -4.41
N PRO A 75 -4.89 -14.09 -3.90
CA PRO A 75 -5.58 -15.38 -3.86
C PRO A 75 -6.93 -15.38 -3.11
N GLY A 76 -7.08 -14.50 -2.12
CA GLY A 76 -8.31 -14.31 -1.36
C GLY A 76 -9.36 -13.42 -2.03
N GLY A 77 -9.12 -13.01 -3.27
CA GLY A 77 -9.94 -12.05 -4.01
C GLY A 77 -9.49 -10.61 -3.82
N ARG A 78 -10.40 -9.69 -4.11
CA ARG A 78 -10.13 -8.25 -4.08
C ARG A 78 -10.64 -7.63 -2.78
N MET A 79 -9.80 -6.81 -2.16
CA MET A 79 -10.13 -6.03 -0.98
C MET A 79 -9.63 -4.60 -1.12
N ASP A 80 -10.22 -3.69 -0.38
CA ASP A 80 -9.77 -2.31 -0.29
C ASP A 80 -9.88 -1.80 1.15
N ILE A 81 -9.10 -0.80 1.53
CA ILE A 81 -9.24 -0.10 2.80
C ILE A 81 -9.08 1.38 2.51
N ARG A 82 -10.10 2.19 2.82
CA ARG A 82 -10.01 3.64 2.71
C ARG A 82 -8.94 4.18 3.64
N LEU A 83 -8.23 5.20 3.20
CA LEU A 83 -7.11 5.75 3.97
C LEU A 83 -7.60 6.30 5.31
N VAL A 84 -8.79 6.92 5.34
CA VAL A 84 -9.45 7.39 6.57
C VAL A 84 -9.79 6.26 7.55
N ASP A 85 -9.95 5.03 7.05
CA ASP A 85 -10.29 3.86 7.84
C ASP A 85 -9.04 3.09 8.28
N LEU A 86 -7.82 3.50 7.88
CA LEU A 86 -6.59 2.80 8.26
C LEU A 86 -6.33 2.91 9.76
N ILE A 87 -6.16 1.76 10.41
CA ILE A 87 -5.83 1.65 11.83
C ILE A 87 -4.34 1.39 12.00
N LYS A 88 -3.79 0.44 11.23
CA LYS A 88 -2.42 -0.04 11.44
C LYS A 88 -1.82 -0.58 10.15
N ILE A 89 -0.52 -0.35 9.99
CA ILE A 89 0.33 -1.02 9.00
C ILE A 89 1.41 -1.75 9.78
N ASP A 90 1.52 -3.06 9.58
CA ASP A 90 2.43 -3.91 10.32
C ASP A 90 3.15 -4.91 9.41
N HIS A 91 4.15 -5.59 9.97
CA HIS A 91 4.89 -6.65 9.33
C HIS A 91 5.12 -7.80 10.32
N ASP A 92 4.99 -9.05 9.85
CA ASP A 92 5.11 -10.21 10.73
C ASP A 92 6.58 -10.60 10.98
N LEU A 93 7.23 -9.90 11.91
CA LEU A 93 8.61 -10.18 12.32
C LEU A 93 8.83 -11.61 12.80
N ALA A 94 7.88 -12.16 13.56
CA ALA A 94 8.04 -13.45 14.23
C ALA A 94 7.75 -14.62 13.29
N GLY A 95 6.75 -14.49 12.42
CA GLY A 95 6.41 -15.49 11.42
C GLY A 95 7.46 -15.58 10.31
N GLU A 96 7.98 -14.45 9.85
CA GLU A 96 9.02 -14.42 8.81
C GLU A 96 10.34 -15.01 9.33
N ALA A 97 10.74 -14.68 10.56
CA ALA A 97 11.94 -15.25 11.18
C ALA A 97 11.85 -16.78 11.35
N LYS A 98 10.64 -17.33 11.60
CA LYS A 98 10.40 -18.78 11.66
C LYS A 98 10.45 -19.46 10.30
N LYS A 99 9.95 -18.80 9.25
CA LYS A 99 9.87 -19.38 7.89
C LYS A 99 11.18 -19.27 7.11
N HIS A 100 11.91 -18.17 7.29
CA HIS A 100 13.05 -17.82 6.43
C HIS A 100 14.36 -17.62 7.21
N GLY A 101 14.34 -17.72 8.54
CA GLY A 101 15.51 -17.50 9.40
C GLY A 101 15.66 -16.05 9.86
N PRO A 102 16.55 -15.78 10.84
CA PRO A 102 16.73 -14.43 11.37
C PRO A 102 17.44 -13.52 10.35
N GLY A 103 16.75 -12.47 9.89
CA GLY A 103 17.35 -11.47 8.99
C GLY A 103 16.34 -10.43 8.50
N LYS A 104 16.69 -9.15 8.63
CA LYS A 104 15.86 -8.01 8.17
C LYS A 104 15.64 -7.97 6.65
N SER A 105 16.49 -8.65 5.88
CA SER A 105 16.44 -8.71 4.42
C SER A 105 15.36 -9.65 3.85
N LEU A 106 14.60 -10.33 4.70
CA LEU A 106 13.66 -11.38 4.29
C LEU A 106 12.19 -11.01 4.47
N TYR A 107 11.87 -9.81 4.96
CA TYR A 107 10.47 -9.43 5.18
C TYR A 107 9.72 -9.32 3.87
N ARG A 108 8.63 -10.07 3.78
CA ARG A 108 7.73 -10.02 2.62
C ARG A 108 6.30 -9.73 3.00
N GLN A 109 5.89 -10.13 4.20
CA GLN A 109 4.49 -10.01 4.59
C GLN A 109 4.17 -8.62 5.16
N LEU A 110 3.32 -7.88 4.45
CA LEU A 110 2.74 -6.61 4.88
C LEU A 110 1.30 -6.83 5.33
N THR A 111 0.97 -6.45 6.56
CA THR A 111 -0.41 -6.43 7.08
C THR A 111 -0.93 -5.00 7.13
N ILE A 112 -2.13 -4.79 6.58
CA ILE A 112 -2.83 -3.50 6.57
C ILE A 112 -4.18 -3.73 7.24
N GLU A 113 -4.43 -3.03 8.33
CA GLU A 113 -5.66 -3.15 9.12
C GLU A 113 -6.47 -1.87 9.05
N GLY A 114 -7.77 -2.03 8.82
CA GLY A 114 -8.75 -0.97 8.80
C GLY A 114 -9.85 -1.16 9.84
N ILE A 115 -10.72 -0.15 9.96
CA ILE A 115 -11.91 -0.19 10.83
C ILE A 115 -12.81 -1.40 10.49
N GLY A 116 -13.48 -1.92 11.51
CA GLY A 116 -14.42 -3.04 11.36
C GLY A 116 -13.74 -4.39 11.13
N GLY A 117 -12.45 -4.51 11.46
CA GLY A 117 -11.70 -5.76 11.32
C GLY A 117 -11.28 -6.09 9.89
N ARG A 118 -11.39 -5.13 8.95
CA ARG A 118 -10.88 -5.29 7.58
C ARG A 118 -9.36 -5.45 7.63
N ARG A 119 -8.85 -6.50 6.99
CA ARG A 119 -7.43 -6.81 6.99
C ARG A 119 -6.98 -7.25 5.60
N ILE A 120 -5.94 -6.61 5.08
CA ILE A 120 -5.20 -7.03 3.89
C ILE A 120 -3.88 -7.62 4.35
N VAL A 121 -3.49 -8.77 3.80
CA VAL A 121 -2.17 -9.37 3.97
C VAL A 121 -1.58 -9.55 2.57
N ALA A 122 -0.53 -8.78 2.26
CA ALA A 122 0.14 -8.80 0.98
C ALA A 122 1.55 -9.40 1.12
N ASP A 123 1.94 -10.26 0.18
CA ASP A 123 3.30 -10.80 0.05
C ASP A 123 4.05 -9.94 -0.98
N VAL A 124 4.93 -9.06 -0.50
CA VAL A 124 5.60 -8.04 -1.31
C VAL A 124 7.07 -8.33 -1.53
N GLU A 125 7.71 -7.55 -2.39
CA GLU A 125 9.13 -7.69 -2.70
C GLU A 125 10.00 -7.50 -1.44
N PRO A 126 10.88 -8.47 -1.10
CA PRO A 126 11.69 -8.39 0.11
C PRO A 126 12.82 -7.37 0.03
N GLY A 127 13.41 -7.04 1.18
CA GLY A 127 14.59 -6.19 1.26
C GLY A 127 14.26 -4.71 1.26
N GLU A 128 15.06 -3.89 0.58
CA GLU A 128 14.83 -2.44 0.49
C GLU A 128 13.44 -2.09 -0.06
N PRO A 129 12.93 -2.72 -1.13
CA PRO A 129 11.58 -2.48 -1.66
C PRO A 129 10.48 -2.65 -0.60
N PHE A 130 10.58 -3.67 0.26
CA PHE A 130 9.66 -3.90 1.37
C PHE A 130 9.59 -2.66 2.26
N TYR A 131 10.76 -2.16 2.67
CA TYR A 131 10.85 -1.01 3.55
C TYR A 131 10.41 0.28 2.89
N THR A 132 10.69 0.45 1.60
CA THR A 132 10.19 1.59 0.82
C THR A 132 8.67 1.62 0.85
N LEU A 133 8.03 0.49 0.55
CA LEU A 133 6.57 0.37 0.55
C LEU A 133 5.99 0.55 1.96
N TRP A 134 6.52 -0.15 2.96
CA TRP A 134 6.07 -0.06 4.35
C TRP A 134 6.19 1.37 4.92
N ASN A 135 7.34 2.03 4.74
CA ASN A 135 7.56 3.40 5.21
C ASN A 135 6.65 4.41 4.50
N THR A 136 6.30 4.14 3.25
CA THR A 136 5.34 4.93 2.49
C THR A 136 3.94 4.79 3.08
N LEU A 137 3.51 3.56 3.39
CA LEU A 137 2.16 3.25 3.88
C LEU A 137 1.91 3.61 5.35
N ILE A 138 2.96 3.65 6.18
CA ILE A 138 2.82 4.16 7.56
C ILE A 138 2.36 5.62 7.57
N TRP A 139 2.76 6.42 6.59
CA TRP A 139 2.42 7.84 6.56
C TRP A 139 0.90 8.10 6.48
N PRO A 140 0.15 7.54 5.51
CA PRO A 140 -1.31 7.70 5.48
C PRO A 140 -1.99 7.09 6.72
N CYS A 141 -1.42 6.05 7.33
CA CYS A 141 -1.94 5.50 8.59
C CYS A 141 -1.82 6.49 9.77
N ASN A 142 -0.67 7.17 9.87
CA ASN A 142 -0.45 8.21 10.88
C ASN A 142 -1.35 9.43 10.63
N TRP A 143 -1.50 9.83 9.37
CA TRP A 143 -2.42 10.88 8.95
C TRP A 143 -3.87 10.55 9.34
N ALA A 144 -4.34 9.33 9.05
CA ALA A 144 -5.69 8.89 9.39
C ALA A 144 -5.94 8.90 10.91
N THR A 145 -4.94 8.46 11.68
CA THR A 145 -4.98 8.51 13.14
C THR A 145 -5.07 9.93 13.67
N ALA A 146 -4.29 10.87 13.10
CA ALA A 146 -4.34 12.28 13.48
C ALA A 146 -5.69 12.92 13.11
N HIS A 147 -6.26 12.58 11.95
CA HIS A 147 -7.58 13.04 11.52
C HIS A 147 -8.70 12.60 12.47
N ARG A 148 -8.70 11.31 12.85
CA ARG A 148 -9.69 10.78 13.81
C ARG A 148 -9.60 11.45 15.19
N LYS A 149 -8.37 11.64 15.71
CA LYS A 149 -8.16 12.33 17.00
C LYS A 149 -8.67 13.77 17.02
N ARG A 150 -8.75 14.43 15.86
CA ARG A 150 -9.23 15.81 15.72
C ARG A 150 -10.75 15.93 15.56
N GLY A 151 -11.50 14.81 15.55
CA GLY A 151 -12.96 14.83 15.41
C GLY A 151 -13.45 15.31 14.04
N LEU A 152 -12.64 15.16 12.99
CA LEU A 152 -12.94 15.61 11.63
C LEU A 152 -13.44 14.45 10.73
N ALA A 153 -14.07 13.43 11.32
CA ALA A 153 -14.58 12.24 10.63
C ALA A 153 -16.10 12.16 10.72
#